data_AF-A0A2S1QXD9-F1
#
_entry.id   AF-A0A2S1QXD9-F1
#
_cell.length_a   1.000
_cell.length_b   1.000
_cell.length_c   1.000
_cell.angle_alpha   90.00
_cell.angle_beta   90.00
_cell.angle_gamma   90.00
#
_symmetry.space_group_name_H-M   'P 1'
#
loop_
_entity.id
_entity.type
_entity.pdbx_description
1 polymer ?
#
loop_
_entity_poly.entity_id
_entity_poly.type
_entity_poly.pdbx_seq_one_letter_code
_entity_poly.pdbx_strand_id
1 'polypeptide(L)'
;MRARYFCILLFSITLFAQESPDGKFSVDANYFYGNIVPHRKSIQHLITAHPVGIIIGFNRKTFGDEKWQARYNYPDYGLSFHYQNMRNETLGDMYGFYGHYNFYFLQRLLMLRVGQGIAYNTNPYDKETNFRNNAYGQHLMPSTYFMLNFNKANIWEGLGVQAGMVFIHHSNASMKSPNTSTNTFAVNVGLNYSFGRGEERRYVPETDTIKFSEPIKFNFTFKGGLNQSDVIGSKQYPYYAFSGYIDKRWSCKSAFQLGADVFWPKYLKEFIHYKSVAYPEEHVDGNTDYKKVGVFVGHELFINSLSVEAQVGFYVYEPFNSTGRLYQRIGAKYYFTDEIFSTIGLKTHAAKAEVMEVGIGIRL
;
A
#
# COMPACT_ATOMS: atom_id res chain seq x y z
N MET A 1 30.33 -29.89 4.34
CA MET A 1 29.84 -29.99 2.94
C MET A 1 28.69 -29.03 2.60
N ARG A 2 27.88 -28.52 3.54
CA ARG A 2 26.74 -27.62 3.23
C ARG A 2 27.11 -26.19 2.78
N ALA A 3 28.27 -25.64 3.18
CA ALA A 3 28.69 -24.30 2.79
C ALA A 3 29.13 -24.18 1.30
N ARG A 4 29.60 -25.28 0.69
CA ARG A 4 30.06 -25.27 -0.71
C ARG A 4 28.92 -25.19 -1.72
N TYR A 5 27.75 -25.74 -1.38
CA TYR A 5 26.56 -25.64 -2.25
C TYR A 5 25.96 -24.23 -2.28
N PHE A 6 26.10 -23.45 -1.19
CA PHE A 6 25.63 -22.06 -1.14
C PHE A 6 26.48 -21.13 -2.03
N CYS A 7 27.80 -21.36 -2.09
CA CYS A 7 28.68 -20.63 -3.00
C CYS A 7 28.42 -20.96 -4.48
N ILE A 8 28.05 -22.20 -4.80
CA ILE A 8 27.71 -22.60 -6.18
C ILE A 8 26.38 -21.97 -6.63
N LEU A 9 25.40 -21.83 -5.72
CA LEU A 9 24.15 -21.13 -5.98
C LEU A 9 24.32 -19.62 -6.17
N LEU A 10 25.28 -18.99 -5.47
CA LEU A 10 25.62 -17.57 -5.71
C LEU A 10 26.35 -17.36 -7.03
N PHE A 11 27.19 -18.31 -7.46
CA PHE A 11 27.91 -18.23 -8.73
C PHE A 11 27.01 -18.43 -9.96
N SER A 12 25.96 -19.24 -9.87
CA SER A 12 25.02 -19.40 -10.99
C SER A 12 24.17 -18.15 -11.25
N ILE A 13 23.96 -17.28 -10.25
CA ILE A 13 23.26 -15.99 -10.43
C ILE A 13 24.16 -14.98 -11.18
N THR A 14 25.48 -15.05 -10.99
CA THR A 14 26.43 -14.17 -11.69
C THR A 14 26.62 -14.53 -13.17
N LEU A 15 26.28 -15.75 -13.59
CA LEU A 15 26.39 -16.19 -14.99
C LEU A 15 25.26 -15.68 -15.89
N PHE A 16 24.13 -15.24 -15.33
CA PHE A 16 23.02 -14.63 -16.08
C PHE A 16 23.17 -13.11 -16.28
N ALA A 17 24.28 -12.50 -15.85
CA ALA A 17 24.53 -11.07 -15.95
C ALA A 17 25.38 -10.66 -17.18
N GLN A 18 25.57 -11.56 -18.16
CA GLN A 18 26.49 -11.37 -19.29
C GLN A 18 25.88 -10.72 -20.55
N GLU A 19 24.59 -10.37 -20.54
CA GLU A 19 24.03 -9.54 -21.61
C GLU A 19 24.26 -8.05 -21.30
N SER A 20 24.68 -7.29 -22.32
CA SER A 20 24.81 -5.84 -22.21
C SER A 20 23.50 -5.27 -21.62
N PRO A 21 23.54 -4.41 -20.58
CA PRO A 21 22.32 -3.87 -20.03
C PRO A 21 21.56 -3.11 -21.12
N ASP A 22 20.31 -3.50 -21.35
CA ASP A 22 19.44 -3.00 -22.43
C ASP A 22 18.95 -1.55 -22.22
N GLY A 23 19.69 -0.70 -21.49
CA GLY A 23 19.26 0.66 -21.13
C GLY A 23 18.04 0.74 -20.19
N LYS A 24 17.40 -0.40 -19.89
CA LYS A 24 16.13 -0.49 -19.17
C LYS A 24 16.26 -0.45 -17.66
N PHE A 25 17.45 -0.63 -17.11
CA PHE A 25 17.60 -0.73 -15.66
C PHE A 25 18.23 0.53 -15.08
N SER A 26 17.83 0.86 -13.86
CA SER A 26 18.50 1.89 -13.06
C SER A 26 18.38 1.58 -11.58
N VAL A 27 19.31 2.11 -10.79
CA VAL A 27 19.27 2.08 -9.33
C VAL A 27 19.29 3.51 -8.79
N ASP A 28 18.73 3.70 -7.61
CA ASP A 28 18.79 4.97 -6.89
C ASP A 28 18.91 4.77 -5.38
N ALA A 29 19.53 5.73 -4.70
CA ALA A 29 19.67 5.74 -3.25
C ALA A 29 19.34 7.15 -2.73
N ASN A 30 18.40 7.24 -1.80
CA ASN A 30 17.88 8.49 -1.25
C ASN A 30 18.07 8.50 0.25
N TYR A 31 18.91 9.39 0.75
CA TYR A 31 18.96 9.69 2.18
C TYR A 31 17.88 10.71 2.52
N PHE A 32 17.17 10.52 3.63
CA PHE A 32 16.13 11.43 4.07
C PHE A 32 16.26 11.82 5.55
N TYR A 33 15.77 13.02 5.87
CA TYR A 33 15.69 13.59 7.21
C TYR A 33 14.35 14.29 7.36
N GLY A 34 13.60 14.03 8.44
CA GLY A 34 12.23 14.53 8.54
C GLY A 34 11.62 14.62 9.91
N ASN A 35 10.30 14.75 9.93
CA ASN A 35 9.48 14.87 11.12
C ASN A 35 8.45 13.76 11.18
N ILE A 36 8.14 13.30 12.40
CA ILE A 36 6.98 12.47 12.64
C ILE A 36 5.74 13.39 12.63
N VAL A 37 4.80 13.13 11.74
CA VAL A 37 3.49 13.78 11.72
C VAL A 37 2.51 12.89 12.49
N PRO A 38 2.09 13.28 13.71
CA PRO A 38 1.26 12.42 14.54
C PRO A 38 -0.14 12.26 13.95
N HIS A 39 -0.60 11.01 13.85
CA HIS A 39 -2.01 10.73 13.53
C HIS A 39 -2.93 10.98 14.74
N ARG A 40 -2.40 10.82 15.97
CA ARG A 40 -3.10 11.06 17.23
C ARG A 40 -2.21 11.79 18.23
N LYS A 41 -2.80 12.65 19.07
CA LYS A 41 -2.06 13.35 20.13
C LYS A 41 -1.38 12.40 21.13
N SER A 42 -1.90 11.18 21.28
CA SER A 42 -1.37 10.15 22.17
C SER A 42 0.07 9.72 21.85
N ILE A 43 0.57 9.96 20.63
CA ILE A 43 1.96 9.60 20.27
C ILE A 43 2.96 10.75 20.47
N GLN A 44 2.51 11.96 20.82
CA GLN A 44 3.39 13.14 20.84
C GLN A 44 4.59 12.98 21.78
N HIS A 45 4.40 12.30 22.90
CA HIS A 45 5.47 12.00 23.86
C HIS A 45 6.57 11.07 23.30
N LEU A 46 6.32 10.37 22.18
CA LEU A 46 7.29 9.52 21.48
C LEU A 46 8.06 10.27 20.39
N ILE A 47 7.63 11.50 20.06
CA ILE A 47 8.29 12.33 19.04
C ILE A 47 9.38 13.15 19.73
N THR A 48 10.54 12.53 19.93
CA THR A 48 11.67 13.10 20.67
C THR A 48 12.74 13.70 19.75
N ALA A 49 12.78 13.33 18.48
CA ALA A 49 13.78 13.73 17.52
C ALA A 49 13.29 13.53 16.07
N HIS A 50 14.16 13.83 15.12
CA HIS A 50 13.88 13.77 13.68
C HIS A 50 14.28 12.41 13.08
N PRO A 51 13.33 11.64 12.51
CA PRO A 51 13.67 10.40 11.83
C PRO A 51 14.61 10.61 10.65
N VAL A 52 15.49 9.64 10.45
CA VAL A 52 16.41 9.58 9.31
C VAL A 52 16.39 8.20 8.68
N GLY A 53 16.78 8.12 7.42
CA GLY A 53 16.84 6.82 6.78
C GLY A 53 17.33 6.87 5.34
N ILE A 54 17.25 5.71 4.70
CA ILE A 54 17.63 5.53 3.30
C ILE A 54 16.57 4.72 2.56
N ILE A 55 16.26 5.12 1.33
CA ILE A 55 15.46 4.34 0.38
C ILE A 55 16.34 3.99 -0.81
N ILE A 56 16.51 2.69 -1.07
CA ILE A 56 17.27 2.16 -2.20
C ILE A 56 16.28 1.54 -3.18
N GLY A 57 16.27 2.03 -4.42
CA GLY A 57 15.39 1.57 -5.48
C GLY A 57 16.15 0.82 -6.56
N PHE A 58 15.56 -0.26 -7.06
CA PHE A 58 15.89 -0.87 -8.34
C PHE A 58 14.70 -0.68 -9.28
N ASN A 59 14.94 -0.14 -10.48
CA ASN A 59 13.90 0.26 -11.41
C ASN A 59 14.10 -0.38 -12.77
N ARG A 60 12.99 -0.81 -13.38
CA ARG A 60 12.86 -1.10 -14.81
C ARG A 60 12.11 0.03 -15.49
N LYS A 61 12.79 0.68 -16.41
CA LYS A 61 12.28 1.76 -17.26
C LYS A 61 11.38 1.21 -18.36
N THR A 62 10.38 2.00 -18.72
CA THR A 62 9.46 1.70 -19.82
C THR A 62 9.67 2.68 -20.97
N PHE A 63 9.42 2.23 -22.20
CA PHE A 63 9.69 3.00 -23.43
C PHE A 63 8.54 2.93 -24.45
N GLY A 64 7.42 2.31 -24.12
CA GLY A 64 6.28 2.14 -25.03
C GLY A 64 6.20 0.76 -25.68
N ASP A 65 6.93 -0.23 -25.14
CA ASP A 65 6.84 -1.64 -25.57
C ASP A 65 5.40 -2.19 -25.40
N GLU A 66 4.62 -1.59 -24.49
CA GLU A 66 3.20 -1.88 -24.29
C GLU A 66 2.38 -0.58 -24.26
N LYS A 67 1.15 -0.63 -24.79
CA LYS A 67 0.25 0.53 -24.92
C LYS A 67 0.03 1.32 -23.63
N TRP A 68 -0.05 0.63 -22.50
CA TRP A 68 -0.27 1.29 -21.21
C TRP A 68 0.91 2.18 -20.79
N GLN A 69 2.13 1.84 -21.21
CA GLN A 69 3.33 2.59 -20.84
C GLN A 69 3.20 4.02 -21.36
N ALA A 70 2.93 4.20 -22.65
CA ALA A 70 2.77 5.53 -23.24
C ALA A 70 1.55 6.28 -22.67
N ARG A 71 0.44 5.57 -22.40
CA ARG A 71 -0.77 6.16 -21.78
C ARG A 71 -0.50 6.82 -20.42
N TYR A 72 0.47 6.32 -19.66
CA TYR A 72 0.85 6.87 -18.35
C TYR A 72 2.18 7.63 -18.38
N ASN A 73 2.62 8.09 -19.55
CA ASN A 73 3.88 8.81 -19.74
C ASN A 73 5.11 7.99 -19.30
N TYR A 74 5.13 6.72 -19.69
CA TYR A 74 6.21 5.76 -19.51
C TYR A 74 6.70 5.67 -18.06
N PRO A 75 5.82 5.22 -17.13
CA PRO A 75 6.21 5.08 -15.75
C PRO A 75 7.22 3.94 -15.59
N ASP A 76 8.20 4.13 -14.72
CA ASP A 76 9.08 3.02 -14.35
C ASP A 76 8.41 2.21 -13.24
N TYR A 77 8.80 0.95 -13.07
CA TYR A 77 8.37 0.13 -11.96
C TYR A 77 9.53 -0.66 -11.39
N GLY A 78 9.42 -1.09 -10.14
CA GLY A 78 10.52 -1.78 -9.50
C GLY A 78 10.29 -2.14 -8.04
N LEU A 79 11.41 -2.34 -7.35
CA LEU A 79 11.44 -2.75 -5.94
C LEU A 79 12.28 -1.75 -5.15
N SER A 80 11.83 -1.44 -3.94
CA SER A 80 12.55 -0.57 -3.02
C SER A 80 12.79 -1.24 -1.69
N PHE A 81 14.00 -1.06 -1.17
CA PHE A 81 14.34 -1.28 0.23
C PHE A 81 14.33 0.06 0.97
N HIS A 82 13.91 0.03 2.23
CA HIS A 82 13.79 1.19 3.11
C HIS A 82 14.39 0.82 4.46
N TYR A 83 15.23 1.70 4.99
CA TYR A 83 15.60 1.69 6.39
C TYR A 83 15.25 3.05 6.99
N GLN A 84 14.71 3.05 8.20
CA GLN A 84 14.41 4.25 8.94
C GLN A 84 14.67 4.08 10.42
N ASN A 85 15.42 5.01 10.99
CA ASN A 85 15.63 5.14 12.42
C ASN A 85 14.69 6.21 12.97
N MET A 86 13.84 5.85 13.93
CA MET A 86 12.86 6.78 14.51
C MET A 86 13.45 7.72 15.57
N ARG A 87 14.75 7.56 15.90
CA ARG A 87 15.46 8.31 16.95
C ARG A 87 14.77 8.25 18.32
N ASN A 88 14.10 7.14 18.58
CA ASN A 88 13.39 6.89 19.81
C ASN A 88 13.36 5.38 20.06
N GLU A 89 13.90 4.91 21.18
CA GLU A 89 14.02 3.48 21.51
C GLU A 89 12.66 2.78 21.69
N THR A 90 11.62 3.53 22.08
CA THR A 90 10.25 3.00 22.17
C THR A 90 9.69 2.71 20.78
N LEU A 91 9.95 3.58 19.80
CA LEU A 91 9.50 3.38 18.40
C LEU A 91 10.40 2.43 17.62
N GLY A 92 11.70 2.39 17.93
CA GLY A 92 12.69 1.53 17.28
C GLY A 92 13.01 1.93 15.84
N ASP A 93 13.45 0.95 15.06
CA ASP A 93 13.79 1.09 13.65
C ASP A 93 12.75 0.39 12.76
N MET A 94 12.69 0.79 11.50
CA MET A 94 11.85 0.23 10.45
C MET A 94 12.69 -0.25 9.28
N TYR A 95 12.40 -1.46 8.81
CA TYR A 95 12.97 -2.06 7.61
C TYR A 95 11.86 -2.44 6.66
N GLY A 96 11.76 -1.78 5.52
CA GLY A 96 10.67 -1.96 4.57
C GLY A 96 11.11 -2.52 3.23
N PHE A 97 10.21 -3.31 2.62
CA PHE A 97 10.34 -3.78 1.25
C PHE A 97 9.06 -3.48 0.47
N TYR A 98 9.20 -2.86 -0.70
CA TYR A 98 8.08 -2.30 -1.46
C TYR A 98 8.19 -2.67 -2.93
N GLY A 99 7.04 -2.91 -3.56
CA GLY A 99 6.88 -2.70 -4.99
C GLY A 99 6.53 -1.23 -5.24
N HIS A 100 7.07 -0.65 -6.31
CA HIS A 100 6.82 0.76 -6.61
C HIS A 100 6.64 1.06 -8.10
N TYR A 101 5.96 2.18 -8.35
CA TYR A 101 5.90 2.84 -9.66
C TYR A 101 6.46 4.26 -9.56
N ASN A 102 7.19 4.70 -10.59
CA ASN A 102 7.65 6.08 -10.79
C ASN A 102 6.87 6.72 -11.92
N PHE A 103 6.00 7.67 -11.60
CA PHE A 103 5.28 8.48 -12.58
C PHE A 103 6.02 9.79 -12.83
N TYR A 104 6.05 10.22 -14.09
CA TYR A 104 6.89 11.33 -14.52
C TYR A 104 6.05 12.49 -15.08
N PHE A 105 6.46 13.71 -14.73
CA PHE A 105 5.85 14.97 -15.13
C PHE A 105 6.94 15.98 -15.53
N LEU A 106 6.54 17.13 -16.08
CA LEU A 106 7.47 18.21 -16.47
C LEU A 106 8.66 17.70 -17.32
N GLN A 107 8.36 17.06 -18.45
CA GLN A 107 9.37 16.42 -19.30
C GLN A 107 10.27 15.43 -18.54
N ARG A 108 9.66 14.69 -17.62
CA ARG A 108 10.29 13.71 -16.73
C ARG A 108 11.29 14.29 -15.70
N LEU A 109 11.31 15.61 -15.52
CA LEU A 109 12.09 16.26 -14.46
C LEU A 109 11.46 16.08 -13.08
N LEU A 110 10.14 15.92 -13.00
CA LEU A 110 9.43 15.68 -11.75
C LEU A 110 8.98 14.22 -11.71
N MET A 111 9.33 13.50 -10.64
CA MET A 111 9.01 12.08 -10.44
C MET A 111 8.17 11.93 -9.17
N LEU A 112 6.99 11.32 -9.29
CA LEU A 112 6.21 10.79 -8.18
C LEU A 112 6.40 9.28 -8.10
N ARG A 113 7.07 8.80 -7.06
CA ARG A 113 7.15 7.38 -6.72
C ARG A 113 6.08 7.02 -5.71
N VAL A 114 5.32 5.97 -6.00
CA VAL A 114 4.34 5.37 -5.08
C VAL A 114 4.84 3.97 -4.75
N GLY A 115 5.18 3.72 -3.48
CA GLY A 115 5.64 2.43 -2.99
C GLY A 115 4.63 1.81 -2.04
N GLN A 116 4.27 0.55 -2.26
CA GLN A 116 3.43 -0.25 -1.38
C GLN A 116 4.16 -1.53 -0.98
N GLY A 117 4.14 -1.85 0.30
CA GLY A 117 5.00 -2.91 0.82
C GLY A 117 4.67 -3.34 2.25
N ILE A 118 5.65 -3.99 2.85
CA ILE A 118 5.64 -4.47 4.23
C ILE A 118 6.87 -3.90 4.93
N ALA A 119 6.69 -3.42 6.16
CA ALA A 119 7.77 -2.98 7.03
C ALA A 119 7.85 -3.85 8.28
N TYR A 120 9.08 -4.11 8.73
CA TYR A 120 9.44 -4.73 9.99
C TYR A 120 9.86 -3.66 10.98
N ASN A 121 9.13 -3.55 12.09
CA ASN A 121 9.47 -2.72 13.24
C ASN A 121 10.28 -3.54 14.25
N THR A 122 11.35 -2.98 14.81
CA THR A 122 12.20 -3.68 15.78
C THR A 122 11.59 -3.72 17.18
N ASN A 123 10.80 -2.72 17.56
CA ASN A 123 10.38 -2.48 18.95
C ASN A 123 8.86 -2.26 19.05
N PRO A 124 7.99 -3.23 18.72
CA PRO A 124 6.55 -3.05 18.87
C PRO A 124 6.17 -2.96 20.36
N TYR A 125 4.90 -2.63 20.61
CA TYR A 125 4.27 -2.68 21.93
C TYR A 125 4.47 -4.02 22.59
N ASP A 126 4.98 -3.98 23.81
CA ASP A 126 4.98 -5.10 24.76
C ASP A 126 4.55 -4.59 26.12
N LYS A 127 3.59 -5.27 26.76
CA LYS A 127 2.98 -4.79 28.00
C LYS A 127 3.97 -4.68 29.17
N GLU A 128 5.05 -5.46 29.17
CA GLU A 128 6.03 -5.47 30.27
C GLU A 128 7.27 -4.62 29.92
N THR A 129 7.75 -4.74 28.68
CA THR A 129 9.07 -4.22 28.27
C THR A 129 9.01 -2.97 27.39
N ASN A 130 7.89 -2.71 26.69
CA ASN A 130 7.76 -1.55 25.80
C ASN A 130 6.33 -0.98 25.79
N PHE A 131 5.73 -0.83 26.98
CA PHE A 131 4.32 -0.46 27.13
C PHE A 131 4.00 0.97 26.66
N ARG A 132 5.02 1.80 26.44
CA ARG A 132 4.86 3.16 25.92
C ARG A 132 4.65 3.19 24.40
N ASN A 133 4.99 2.13 23.67
CA ASN A 133 4.80 2.12 22.22
C ASN A 133 3.33 1.89 21.85
N ASN A 134 2.52 2.94 21.91
CA ASN A 134 1.14 2.90 21.44
C ASN A 134 1.01 3.00 19.90
N ALA A 135 2.12 3.22 19.18
CA ALA A 135 2.12 3.38 17.72
C ALA A 135 2.03 2.04 16.98
N TYR A 136 2.76 1.02 17.44
CA TYR A 136 2.98 -0.22 16.69
C TYR A 136 2.69 -1.47 17.53
N GLY A 137 1.61 -2.20 17.24
CA GLY A 137 1.25 -3.43 17.96
C GLY A 137 1.98 -4.71 17.51
N GLN A 138 2.72 -4.68 16.40
CA GLN A 138 3.37 -5.85 15.81
C GLN A 138 4.61 -5.49 15.01
N HIS A 139 5.50 -6.46 14.81
CA HIS A 139 6.72 -6.30 14.02
C HIS A 139 6.42 -6.08 12.54
N LEU A 140 5.68 -6.99 11.88
CA LEU A 140 5.39 -6.88 10.45
C LEU A 140 4.10 -6.13 10.21
N MET A 141 4.14 -5.09 9.39
CA MET A 141 2.96 -4.29 9.06
C MET A 141 2.98 -3.78 7.63
N PRO A 142 1.80 -3.60 7.00
CA PRO A 142 1.70 -2.87 5.74
C PRO A 142 2.36 -1.49 5.85
N SER A 143 2.98 -1.07 4.75
CA SER A 143 3.64 0.21 4.67
C SER A 143 3.48 0.81 3.28
N THR A 144 3.30 2.12 3.24
CA THR A 144 3.15 2.87 2.00
C THR A 144 4.04 4.10 2.06
N TYR A 145 4.68 4.45 0.96
CA TYR A 145 5.35 5.74 0.85
C TYR A 145 5.06 6.44 -0.48
N PHE A 146 5.11 7.76 -0.44
CA PHE A 146 5.05 8.64 -1.60
C PHE A 146 6.30 9.49 -1.63
N MET A 147 7.02 9.51 -2.74
CA MET A 147 8.23 10.32 -2.90
C MET A 147 8.08 11.21 -4.14
N LEU A 148 8.17 12.52 -3.94
CA LEU A 148 8.12 13.51 -5.00
C LEU A 148 9.50 14.15 -5.14
N ASN A 149 10.22 13.81 -6.20
CA ASN A 149 11.57 14.33 -6.46
C ASN A 149 11.63 15.08 -7.78
N PHE A 150 12.45 16.13 -7.80
CA PHE A 150 13.13 16.53 -9.02
C PHE A 150 14.21 15.49 -9.33
N ASN A 151 14.14 14.89 -10.51
CA ASN A 151 15.04 13.82 -10.94
C ASN A 151 15.78 14.26 -12.20
N LYS A 152 17.11 14.27 -12.14
CA LYS A 152 17.98 14.50 -13.29
C LYS A 152 18.94 13.33 -13.45
N ALA A 153 18.59 12.41 -14.33
CA ALA A 153 19.42 11.26 -14.68
C ALA A 153 20.54 11.63 -15.66
N ASN A 154 21.57 10.78 -15.72
CA ASN A 154 22.61 10.78 -16.75
C ASN A 154 23.39 12.11 -16.90
N ILE A 155 23.75 12.74 -15.79
CA ILE A 155 24.60 13.93 -15.75
C ILE A 155 26.05 13.57 -16.14
N TRP A 156 26.56 12.44 -15.64
CA TRP A 156 27.92 11.98 -15.93
C TRP A 156 27.98 10.45 -15.98
N GLU A 157 28.28 9.88 -17.15
CA GLU A 157 28.47 8.42 -17.31
C GLU A 157 27.33 7.56 -16.70
N GLY A 158 26.08 8.00 -16.84
CA GLY A 158 24.90 7.29 -16.28
C GLY A 158 24.53 7.71 -14.86
N LEU A 159 25.43 8.37 -14.12
CA LEU A 159 25.16 8.95 -12.81
C LEU A 159 24.28 10.20 -12.95
N GLY A 160 23.30 10.33 -12.08
CA GLY A 160 22.44 11.50 -11.93
C GLY A 160 22.13 11.79 -10.47
N VAL A 161 21.38 12.87 -10.25
CA VAL A 161 20.98 13.32 -8.92
C VAL A 161 19.46 13.46 -8.84
N GLN A 162 18.95 13.38 -7.61
CA GLN A 162 17.56 13.68 -7.31
C GLN A 162 17.41 14.28 -5.92
N ALA A 163 16.41 15.13 -5.75
CA ALA A 163 16.08 15.73 -4.47
C ALA A 163 14.59 16.06 -4.39
N GLY A 164 14.03 16.02 -3.19
CA GLY A 164 12.61 16.26 -3.00
C GLY A 164 12.10 15.94 -1.61
N MET A 165 10.90 15.39 -1.55
CA MET A 165 10.21 15.06 -0.32
C MET A 165 9.68 13.63 -0.35
N VAL A 166 9.62 13.00 0.82
CA VAL A 166 9.03 11.69 1.02
C VAL A 166 8.06 11.69 2.20
N PHE A 167 6.90 11.07 1.99
CA PHE A 167 5.93 10.74 3.02
C PHE A 167 5.89 9.23 3.20
N ILE A 168 6.01 8.75 4.44
CA ILE A 168 6.06 7.33 4.78
C ILE A 168 5.01 7.04 5.84
N HIS A 169 4.14 6.06 5.60
CA HIS A 169 3.09 5.63 6.50
C HIS A 169 3.31 4.17 6.90
N HIS A 170 3.43 3.94 8.21
CA HIS A 170 3.53 2.60 8.81
C HIS A 170 2.33 2.34 9.69
N SER A 171 1.48 1.38 9.35
CA SER A 171 0.36 0.98 10.20
C SER A 171 0.04 -0.49 10.04
N ASN A 172 -0.51 -1.11 11.08
CA ASN A 172 -0.88 -2.52 11.01
C ASN A 172 -2.30 -2.79 10.49
N ALA A 173 -2.96 -1.80 9.88
CA ALA A 173 -4.31 -1.94 9.32
C ALA A 173 -5.35 -2.56 10.29
N SER A 174 -5.22 -2.25 11.58
CA SER A 174 -6.08 -2.78 12.66
C SER A 174 -5.98 -4.29 12.87
N MET A 175 -4.90 -4.91 12.38
CA MET A 175 -4.59 -6.31 12.67
C MET A 175 -4.31 -6.53 14.15
N LYS A 176 -3.61 -5.59 14.82
CA LYS A 176 -3.25 -5.74 16.24
C LYS A 176 -3.21 -4.41 17.00
N SER A 177 -3.88 -4.34 18.14
CA SER A 177 -3.87 -3.17 19.01
C SER A 177 -2.66 -3.19 19.95
N PRO A 178 -2.01 -2.04 20.23
CA PRO A 178 -2.34 -0.69 19.76
C PRO A 178 -1.84 -0.39 18.33
N ASN A 179 -2.49 0.55 17.64
CA ASN A 179 -2.13 0.97 16.28
C ASN A 179 -2.45 2.46 16.07
N THR A 180 -1.85 3.36 16.84
CA THR A 180 -1.98 4.79 16.54
C THR A 180 -1.14 5.20 15.34
N SER A 181 -0.21 4.35 14.91
CA SER A 181 0.66 4.52 13.73
C SER A 181 1.57 5.76 13.85
N THR A 182 2.46 5.93 12.88
CA THR A 182 3.23 7.14 12.66
C THR A 182 3.25 7.47 11.19
N ASN A 183 3.29 8.75 10.87
CA ASN A 183 3.66 9.23 9.55
C ASN A 183 5.01 9.92 9.63
N THR A 184 5.85 9.76 8.61
CA THR A 184 7.09 10.53 8.47
C THR A 184 6.96 11.40 7.25
N PHE A 185 7.18 12.71 7.42
CA PHE A 185 7.32 13.65 6.31
C PHE A 185 8.76 14.18 6.33
N ALA A 186 9.51 13.91 5.27
CA ALA A 186 10.95 14.17 5.21
C ALA A 186 11.34 14.82 3.89
N VAL A 187 12.46 15.53 3.92
CA VAL A 187 13.19 15.94 2.71
C VAL A 187 14.24 14.88 2.39
N ASN A 188 14.53 14.67 1.11
CA ASN A 188 15.52 13.70 0.68
C ASN A 188 16.43 14.24 -0.43
N VAL A 189 17.65 13.71 -0.46
CA VAL A 189 18.63 13.90 -1.53
C VAL A 189 19.20 12.54 -1.88
N GLY A 190 19.43 12.30 -3.17
CA GLY A 190 19.84 11.00 -3.66
C GLY A 190 20.62 11.05 -4.96
N LEU A 191 21.26 9.92 -5.25
CA LEU A 191 21.92 9.63 -6.50
C LEU A 191 21.11 8.57 -7.26
N ASN A 192 21.14 8.65 -8.58
CA ASN A 192 20.61 7.61 -9.45
C ASN A 192 21.67 7.19 -10.49
N TYR A 193 21.59 5.97 -10.97
CA TYR A 193 22.50 5.43 -11.97
C TYR A 193 21.73 4.59 -12.99
N SER A 194 21.89 4.92 -14.27
CA SER A 194 21.30 4.17 -15.39
C SER A 194 22.31 3.20 -16.01
N PHE A 195 21.94 1.93 -16.13
CA PHE A 195 22.77 0.94 -16.82
C PHE A 195 22.58 1.03 -18.34
N GLY A 196 23.60 0.70 -19.14
CA GLY A 196 23.42 0.44 -20.58
C GLY A 196 23.28 1.68 -21.46
N ARG A 197 24.22 2.63 -21.37
CA ARG A 197 24.20 3.95 -22.02
C ARG A 197 24.19 3.92 -23.58
N GLY A 198 24.50 2.79 -24.21
CA GLY A 198 24.83 2.72 -25.64
C GLY A 198 23.67 2.89 -26.62
N GLU A 199 22.44 2.64 -26.19
CA GLU A 199 21.25 2.80 -27.05
C GLU A 199 20.24 3.69 -26.34
N GLU A 200 20.14 4.96 -26.76
CA GLU A 200 19.01 5.80 -26.35
C GLU A 200 17.72 5.19 -26.92
N ARG A 201 17.09 4.32 -26.14
CA ARG A 201 15.77 3.78 -26.44
C ARG A 201 14.81 4.94 -26.60
N ARG A 202 14.28 5.08 -27.81
CA ARG A 202 13.28 6.10 -28.12
C ARG A 202 11.95 5.72 -27.51
N TYR A 203 11.25 6.72 -26.96
CA TYR A 203 9.88 6.55 -26.53
C TYR A 203 8.98 6.30 -27.73
N VAL A 204 8.25 5.19 -27.73
CA VAL A 204 7.27 4.83 -28.75
C VAL A 204 5.94 5.50 -28.38
N PRO A 205 5.52 6.56 -29.10
CA PRO A 205 4.27 7.26 -28.79
C PRO A 205 3.07 6.38 -29.11
N GLU A 206 2.08 6.38 -28.21
CA GLU A 206 0.76 5.84 -28.50
C GLU A 206 -0.17 6.98 -28.91
N THR A 207 -0.74 6.88 -30.12
CA THR A 207 -1.89 7.70 -30.53
C THR A 207 -3.15 6.92 -30.21
N ASP A 208 -3.80 7.22 -29.09
CA ASP A 208 -5.06 6.59 -28.68
C ASP A 208 -6.22 7.18 -29.53
N THR A 209 -6.31 6.77 -30.80
CA THR A 209 -7.28 7.31 -31.79
C THR A 209 -8.64 6.64 -31.73
N ILE A 210 -8.79 5.57 -30.93
CA ILE A 210 -10.00 4.74 -30.90
C ILE A 210 -10.79 5.03 -29.61
N LYS A 211 -12.08 5.33 -29.74
CA LYS A 211 -13.00 5.36 -28.58
C LYS A 211 -13.11 3.96 -27.99
N PHE A 212 -12.67 3.80 -26.74
CA PHE A 212 -12.72 2.53 -26.02
C PHE A 212 -13.85 2.53 -24.98
N SER A 213 -14.70 1.51 -24.99
CA SER A 213 -15.62 1.21 -23.89
C SER A 213 -15.94 -0.29 -23.89
N GLU A 214 -16.13 -0.87 -22.70
CA GLU A 214 -16.61 -2.24 -22.54
C GLU A 214 -18.10 -2.23 -22.17
N PRO A 215 -18.86 -3.30 -22.46
CA PRO A 215 -20.18 -3.53 -21.88
C PRO A 215 -20.16 -3.48 -20.35
N ILE A 216 -21.35 -3.39 -19.73
CA ILE A 216 -21.45 -3.54 -18.28
C ILE A 216 -21.05 -4.96 -17.93
N LYS A 217 -20.14 -5.10 -16.97
CA LYS A 217 -19.68 -6.39 -16.46
C LYS A 217 -20.16 -6.63 -15.04
N PHE A 218 -20.44 -7.88 -14.70
CA PHE A 218 -20.83 -8.30 -13.36
C PHE A 218 -19.62 -8.82 -12.61
N ASN A 219 -19.46 -8.37 -11.37
CA ASN A 219 -18.34 -8.73 -10.54
C ASN A 219 -18.80 -9.35 -9.24
N PHE A 220 -18.13 -10.41 -8.84
CA PHE A 220 -18.33 -11.05 -7.55
C PHE A 220 -16.97 -11.22 -6.88
N THR A 221 -16.82 -10.74 -5.65
CA THR A 221 -15.56 -10.83 -4.90
C THR A 221 -15.79 -11.37 -3.51
N PHE A 222 -14.94 -12.29 -3.10
CA PHE A 222 -14.84 -12.72 -1.71
C PHE A 222 -13.50 -12.24 -1.14
N LYS A 223 -13.57 -11.55 0.00
CA LYS A 223 -12.44 -10.92 0.69
C LYS A 223 -12.38 -11.42 2.12
N GLY A 224 -11.17 -11.69 2.59
CA GLY A 224 -10.86 -12.06 3.96
C GLY A 224 -9.81 -11.14 4.57
N GLY A 225 -9.77 -11.08 5.89
CA GLY A 225 -8.77 -10.33 6.63
C GLY A 225 -8.69 -10.77 8.08
N LEU A 226 -7.72 -10.23 8.81
CA LEU A 226 -7.61 -10.38 10.25
C LEU A 226 -7.67 -9.00 10.88
N ASN A 227 -8.47 -8.85 11.92
CA ASN A 227 -8.50 -7.62 12.70
C ASN A 227 -8.79 -7.86 14.17
N GLN A 228 -8.51 -6.84 14.97
CA GLN A 228 -8.68 -6.83 16.42
C GLN A 228 -9.51 -5.60 16.82
N SER A 229 -10.23 -5.69 17.94
CA SER A 229 -10.84 -4.50 18.54
C SER A 229 -9.79 -3.51 19.07
N ASP A 230 -10.20 -2.27 19.32
CA ASP A 230 -9.30 -1.25 19.90
C ASP A 230 -8.89 -1.56 21.36
N VAL A 231 -9.45 -2.61 21.97
CA VAL A 231 -9.11 -3.06 23.32
C VAL A 231 -7.79 -3.81 23.26
N ILE A 232 -6.72 -3.19 23.79
CA ILE A 232 -5.39 -3.81 23.87
C ILE A 232 -5.49 -5.13 24.63
N GLY A 233 -4.92 -6.19 24.06
CA GLY A 233 -4.94 -7.55 24.64
C GLY A 233 -6.14 -8.41 24.22
N SER A 234 -7.11 -7.88 23.47
CA SER A 234 -8.15 -8.70 22.86
C SER A 234 -7.58 -9.65 21.79
N LYS A 235 -8.34 -10.69 21.43
CA LYS A 235 -7.92 -11.65 20.40
C LYS A 235 -8.12 -11.07 19.00
N GLN A 236 -7.32 -11.56 18.05
CA GLN A 236 -7.56 -11.33 16.63
C GLN A 236 -8.66 -12.24 16.13
N TYR A 237 -9.52 -11.72 15.25
CA TYR A 237 -10.62 -12.46 14.67
C TYR A 237 -10.62 -12.33 13.15
N PRO A 238 -11.15 -13.34 12.44
CA PRO A 238 -11.30 -13.25 11.01
C PRO A 238 -12.40 -12.26 10.62
N TYR A 239 -12.15 -11.57 9.53
CA TYR A 239 -13.09 -10.70 8.85
C TYR A 239 -13.40 -11.30 7.48
N TYR A 240 -14.65 -11.24 7.06
CA TYR A 240 -15.06 -11.63 5.72
C TYR A 240 -15.95 -10.56 5.08
N ALA A 241 -15.80 -10.37 3.78
CA ALA A 241 -16.69 -9.55 2.98
C ALA A 241 -17.00 -10.26 1.66
N PHE A 242 -18.27 -10.18 1.26
CA PHE A 242 -18.70 -10.57 -0.08
C PHE A 242 -19.24 -9.32 -0.78
N SER A 243 -18.76 -9.07 -1.99
CA SER A 243 -19.19 -7.94 -2.83
C SER A 243 -19.81 -8.46 -4.11
N GLY A 244 -20.97 -7.93 -4.46
CA GLY A 244 -21.57 -8.07 -5.80
C GLY A 244 -21.75 -6.68 -6.41
N TYR A 245 -21.16 -6.44 -7.57
CA TYR A 245 -21.21 -5.11 -8.19
C TYR A 245 -21.17 -5.18 -9.73
N ILE A 246 -21.66 -4.13 -10.36
CA ILE A 246 -21.46 -3.91 -11.79
C ILE A 246 -20.35 -2.90 -12.00
N ASP A 247 -19.61 -3.05 -13.09
CA ASP A 247 -18.69 -2.01 -13.56
C ASP A 247 -18.96 -1.65 -15.02
N LYS A 248 -18.77 -0.36 -15.34
CA LYS A 248 -18.80 0.17 -16.69
C LYS A 248 -17.47 0.84 -17.00
N ARG A 249 -16.65 0.17 -17.81
CA ARG A 249 -15.41 0.75 -18.33
C ARG A 249 -15.70 1.67 -19.51
N TRP A 250 -15.50 2.96 -19.30
CA TRP A 250 -15.82 4.02 -20.26
C TRP A 250 -14.59 4.56 -21.01
N SER A 251 -13.40 4.19 -20.57
CA SER A 251 -12.14 4.45 -21.26
C SER A 251 -11.11 3.35 -20.99
N CYS A 252 -10.01 3.35 -21.72
CA CYS A 252 -8.88 2.45 -21.48
C CYS A 252 -8.36 2.50 -20.03
N LYS A 253 -8.60 3.61 -19.31
CA LYS A 253 -8.09 3.83 -17.96
C LYS A 253 -9.14 3.72 -16.87
N SER A 254 -10.43 3.93 -17.17
CA SER A 254 -11.40 4.20 -16.11
C SER A 254 -12.68 3.39 -16.23
N ALA A 255 -13.13 2.87 -15.10
CA ALA A 255 -14.45 2.32 -14.90
C ALA A 255 -15.13 2.92 -13.67
N PHE A 256 -16.46 3.01 -13.73
CA PHE A 256 -17.30 3.26 -12.57
C PHE A 256 -17.88 1.96 -12.05
N GLN A 257 -17.99 1.84 -10.74
CA GLN A 257 -18.53 0.68 -10.04
C GLN A 257 -19.79 1.09 -9.25
N LEU A 258 -20.78 0.20 -9.20
CA LEU A 258 -21.96 0.30 -8.35
C LEU A 258 -22.31 -1.08 -7.81
N GLY A 259 -22.45 -1.22 -6.51
CA GLY A 259 -22.80 -2.52 -5.93
C GLY A 259 -23.12 -2.53 -4.46
N ALA A 260 -23.11 -3.73 -3.91
CA ALA A 260 -23.41 -4.01 -2.52
C ALA A 260 -22.38 -4.93 -1.89
N ASP A 261 -22.22 -4.76 -0.58
CA ASP A 261 -21.32 -5.52 0.27
C ASP A 261 -22.08 -6.16 1.43
N VAL A 262 -21.74 -7.40 1.76
CA VAL A 262 -22.11 -8.06 3.02
C VAL A 262 -20.86 -8.32 3.83
N PHE A 263 -20.87 -7.93 5.09
CA PHE A 263 -19.72 -7.96 5.98
C PHE A 263 -19.97 -8.84 7.21
N TRP A 264 -18.98 -9.67 7.55
CA TRP A 264 -18.95 -10.50 8.76
C TRP A 264 -17.71 -10.18 9.61
N PRO A 265 -17.65 -9.01 10.27
CA PRO A 265 -16.56 -8.64 11.15
C PRO A 265 -16.63 -9.39 12.49
N LYS A 266 -15.99 -10.55 12.61
CA LYS A 266 -16.13 -11.39 13.82
C LYS A 266 -15.61 -10.71 15.09
N TYR A 267 -14.61 -9.83 14.97
CA TYR A 267 -14.12 -9.02 16.11
C TYR A 267 -15.23 -8.20 16.78
N LEU A 268 -16.22 -7.78 15.99
CA LEU A 268 -17.29 -6.89 16.47
C LEU A 268 -18.26 -7.64 17.38
N LYS A 269 -18.48 -8.94 17.17
CA LYS A 269 -19.28 -9.79 18.07
C LYS A 269 -18.71 -9.76 19.50
N GLU A 270 -17.40 -9.89 19.61
CA GLU A 270 -16.70 -9.96 20.89
C GLU A 270 -16.59 -8.57 21.52
N PHE A 271 -16.43 -7.54 20.68
CA PHE A 271 -16.47 -6.16 21.14
C PHE A 271 -17.86 -5.78 21.70
N ILE A 272 -18.95 -6.18 21.03
CA ILE A 272 -20.32 -5.97 21.52
C ILE A 272 -20.52 -6.66 22.88
N HIS A 273 -20.10 -7.92 23.00
CA HIS A 273 -20.17 -8.64 24.27
C HIS A 273 -19.36 -7.96 25.37
N TYR A 274 -18.11 -7.58 25.09
CA TYR A 274 -17.26 -6.84 26.02
C TYR A 274 -17.92 -5.54 26.49
N LYS A 275 -18.52 -4.77 25.57
CA LYS A 275 -19.23 -3.53 25.89
C LYS A 275 -20.44 -3.78 26.78
N SER A 276 -21.23 -4.81 26.51
CA SER A 276 -22.42 -5.16 27.32
C SER A 276 -22.10 -5.54 28.77
N VAL A 277 -20.90 -6.08 29.02
CA VAL A 277 -20.48 -6.54 30.36
C VAL A 277 -19.66 -5.48 31.09
N ALA A 278 -18.69 -4.86 30.41
CA ALA A 278 -17.75 -3.94 31.03
C ALA A 278 -18.26 -2.50 31.15
N TYR A 279 -19.25 -2.11 30.33
CA TYR A 279 -19.83 -0.76 30.29
C TYR A 279 -21.37 -0.83 30.31
N PRO A 280 -21.98 -1.35 31.39
CA PRO A 280 -23.44 -1.51 31.48
C PRO A 280 -24.22 -0.19 31.31
N GLU A 281 -23.59 0.95 31.60
CA GLU A 281 -24.12 2.30 31.40
C GLU A 281 -24.35 2.66 29.93
N GLU A 282 -23.72 1.95 28.98
CA GLU A 282 -23.95 2.17 27.54
C GLU A 282 -25.16 1.39 27.01
N HIS A 283 -25.80 0.56 27.84
CA HIS A 283 -27.02 -0.18 27.50
C HIS A 283 -26.93 -0.99 26.19
N VAL A 284 -25.74 -1.53 25.89
CA VAL A 284 -25.50 -2.37 24.71
C VAL A 284 -26.05 -3.77 24.96
N ASP A 285 -26.96 -4.24 24.11
CA ASP A 285 -27.37 -5.64 24.11
C ASP A 285 -26.24 -6.52 23.55
N GLY A 286 -25.72 -7.44 24.37
CA GLY A 286 -24.68 -8.39 24.01
C GLY A 286 -25.04 -9.32 22.84
N ASN A 287 -26.32 -9.42 22.48
CA ASN A 287 -26.83 -10.21 21.36
C ASN A 287 -27.02 -9.40 20.06
N THR A 288 -26.68 -8.11 20.06
CA THR A 288 -26.79 -7.26 18.87
C THR A 288 -26.03 -7.89 17.69
N ASP A 289 -26.65 -7.93 16.51
CA ASP A 289 -26.00 -8.51 15.33
C ASP A 289 -24.82 -7.66 14.86
N TYR A 290 -23.67 -8.31 14.71
CA TYR A 290 -22.41 -7.72 14.27
C TYR A 290 -22.28 -7.61 12.74
N LYS A 291 -23.18 -8.26 11.99
CA LYS A 291 -23.16 -8.23 10.52
C LYS A 291 -23.53 -6.85 10.00
N LYS A 292 -22.92 -6.47 8.88
CA LYS A 292 -23.23 -5.21 8.18
C LYS A 292 -23.55 -5.47 6.72
N VAL A 293 -24.46 -4.67 6.15
CA VAL A 293 -24.73 -4.64 4.70
C VAL A 293 -24.61 -3.20 4.24
N GLY A 294 -23.91 -3.00 3.14
CA GLY A 294 -23.72 -1.68 2.55
C GLY A 294 -23.96 -1.67 1.06
N VAL A 295 -24.22 -0.48 0.53
CA VAL A 295 -24.16 -0.17 -0.91
C VAL A 295 -22.99 0.76 -1.15
N PHE A 296 -22.40 0.72 -2.34
CA PHE A 296 -21.26 1.57 -2.67
C PHE A 296 -21.26 2.01 -4.12
N VAL A 297 -20.60 3.16 -4.34
CA VAL A 297 -20.12 3.60 -5.64
C VAL A 297 -18.60 3.61 -5.63
N GLY A 298 -18.00 3.34 -6.77
CA GLY A 298 -16.55 3.28 -6.89
C GLY A 298 -16.01 3.72 -8.23
N HIS A 299 -14.71 3.93 -8.25
CA HIS A 299 -13.93 4.16 -9.46
C HIS A 299 -12.76 3.20 -9.47
N GLU A 300 -12.47 2.68 -10.66
CA GLU A 300 -11.32 1.82 -10.90
C GLU A 300 -10.44 2.41 -12.01
N LEU A 301 -9.16 2.54 -11.70
CA LEU A 301 -8.11 3.01 -12.59
C LEU A 301 -7.26 1.83 -13.07
N PHE A 302 -7.36 1.50 -14.36
CA PHE A 302 -6.60 0.42 -15.00
C PHE A 302 -5.24 0.92 -15.46
N ILE A 303 -4.17 0.32 -14.94
CA ILE A 303 -2.80 0.62 -15.35
C ILE A 303 -2.38 -0.41 -16.39
N ASN A 304 -2.28 -1.68 -16.00
CA ASN A 304 -2.01 -2.83 -16.86
C ASN A 304 -2.86 -4.01 -16.35
N SER A 305 -2.26 -5.19 -16.14
CA SER A 305 -2.87 -6.25 -15.31
C SER A 305 -3.12 -5.80 -13.86
N LEU A 306 -2.53 -4.70 -13.41
CA LEU A 306 -2.81 -4.02 -12.16
C LEU A 306 -3.85 -2.90 -12.38
N SER A 307 -4.82 -2.83 -11.47
CA SER A 307 -5.69 -1.67 -11.32
C SER A 307 -5.70 -1.18 -9.87
N VAL A 308 -6.11 0.07 -9.68
CA VAL A 308 -6.34 0.68 -8.36
C VAL A 308 -7.80 1.07 -8.27
N GLU A 309 -8.47 0.73 -7.17
CA GLU A 309 -9.86 1.09 -6.93
C GLU A 309 -10.02 1.96 -5.68
N ALA A 310 -11.00 2.86 -5.75
CA ALA A 310 -11.48 3.64 -4.62
C ALA A 310 -13.00 3.57 -4.60
N GLN A 311 -13.57 3.22 -3.45
CA GLN A 311 -15.00 3.06 -3.24
C GLN A 311 -15.44 3.87 -2.02
N VAL A 312 -16.65 4.43 -2.11
CA VAL A 312 -17.35 5.05 -1.00
C VAL A 312 -18.70 4.36 -0.86
N GLY A 313 -18.99 3.88 0.34
CA GLY A 313 -20.23 3.17 0.62
C GLY A 313 -20.94 3.65 1.88
N PHE A 314 -22.20 3.23 1.96
CA PHE A 314 -23.13 3.55 3.03
C PHE A 314 -23.75 2.26 3.57
N TYR A 315 -23.75 2.09 4.89
CA TYR A 315 -24.41 0.96 5.54
C TYR A 315 -25.92 1.15 5.54
N VAL A 316 -26.61 0.24 4.85
CA VAL A 316 -28.08 0.12 4.87
C VAL A 316 -28.54 -0.79 6.01
N TYR A 317 -27.65 -1.65 6.51
CA TYR A 317 -27.86 -2.48 7.69
C TYR A 317 -26.62 -2.47 8.58
N GLU A 318 -26.74 -1.93 9.79
CA GLU A 318 -25.69 -1.87 10.81
C GLU A 318 -26.36 -1.78 12.20
N PRO A 319 -26.73 -2.91 12.83
CA PRO A 319 -27.41 -2.90 14.13
C PRO A 319 -26.55 -2.34 15.26
N PHE A 320 -25.23 -2.59 15.20
CA PHE A 320 -24.26 -1.99 16.11
C PHE A 320 -23.38 -0.96 15.40
N ASN A 321 -23.67 0.32 15.60
CA ASN A 321 -22.91 1.43 15.01
C ASN A 321 -21.76 1.86 15.93
N SER A 322 -20.53 1.56 15.53
CA SER A 322 -19.30 1.94 16.24
C SER A 322 -18.39 2.87 15.43
N THR A 323 -18.70 3.07 14.14
CA THR A 323 -17.77 3.66 13.17
C THR A 323 -18.43 4.68 12.25
N GLY A 324 -19.72 4.96 12.43
CA GLY A 324 -20.52 5.75 11.51
C GLY A 324 -20.99 4.95 10.29
N ARG A 325 -21.94 5.52 9.55
CA ARG A 325 -22.63 4.84 8.45
C ARG A 325 -21.87 4.84 7.12
N LEU A 326 -20.84 5.67 6.98
CA LEU A 326 -20.04 5.77 5.77
C LEU A 326 -18.75 4.98 5.92
N TYR A 327 -18.40 4.23 4.89
CA TYR A 327 -17.10 3.54 4.80
C TYR A 327 -16.43 3.87 3.47
N GLN A 328 -15.10 3.78 3.46
CA GLN A 328 -14.29 3.91 2.26
C GLN A 328 -13.43 2.66 2.09
N ARG A 329 -13.23 2.25 0.84
CA ARG A 329 -12.29 1.17 0.50
C ARG A 329 -11.34 1.70 -0.56
N ILE A 330 -10.04 1.53 -0.34
CA ILE A 330 -9.01 1.79 -1.34
C ILE A 330 -8.23 0.51 -1.52
N GLY A 331 -8.01 0.07 -2.75
CA GLY A 331 -7.32 -1.19 -3.01
C GLY A 331 -6.68 -1.25 -4.38
N ALA A 332 -6.00 -2.36 -4.62
CA ALA A 332 -5.46 -2.73 -5.92
C ALA A 332 -6.00 -4.11 -6.32
N LYS A 333 -6.13 -4.33 -7.63
CA LYS A 333 -6.44 -5.64 -8.21
C LYS A 333 -5.33 -6.06 -9.14
N TYR A 334 -5.04 -7.36 -9.15
CA TYR A 334 -4.20 -7.97 -10.15
C TYR A 334 -5.03 -8.98 -10.95
N TYR A 335 -5.24 -8.69 -12.22
CA TYR A 335 -5.93 -9.51 -13.20
C TYR A 335 -4.99 -10.60 -13.73
N PHE A 336 -5.30 -11.85 -13.42
CA PHE A 336 -4.62 -13.01 -13.99
C PHE A 336 -5.14 -13.31 -15.40
N THR A 337 -6.43 -13.05 -15.62
CA THR A 337 -7.11 -13.07 -16.91
C THR A 337 -8.07 -11.86 -16.96
N ASP A 338 -8.76 -11.66 -18.08
CA ASP A 338 -9.79 -10.62 -18.19
C ASP A 338 -11.01 -10.85 -17.28
N GLU A 339 -11.11 -12.05 -16.70
CA GLU A 339 -12.22 -12.49 -15.85
C GLU A 339 -11.80 -12.72 -14.39
N ILE A 340 -10.58 -13.23 -14.13
CA ILE A 340 -10.15 -13.64 -12.79
C ILE A 340 -9.12 -12.65 -12.25
N PHE A 341 -9.35 -12.15 -11.05
CA PHE A 341 -8.43 -11.24 -10.38
C PHE A 341 -8.28 -11.56 -8.90
N SER A 342 -7.12 -11.18 -8.35
CA SER A 342 -6.93 -11.03 -6.91
C SER A 342 -7.04 -9.57 -6.52
N THR A 343 -7.32 -9.30 -5.25
CA THR A 343 -7.44 -7.94 -4.73
C THR A 343 -6.82 -7.85 -3.34
N ILE A 344 -6.19 -6.71 -3.08
CA ILE A 344 -5.78 -6.28 -1.74
C ILE A 344 -6.28 -4.86 -1.52
N GLY A 345 -6.82 -4.57 -0.34
CA GLY A 345 -7.34 -3.24 -0.05
C GLY A 345 -7.45 -2.96 1.44
N LEU A 346 -7.67 -1.70 1.75
CA LEU A 346 -7.90 -1.21 3.10
C LEU A 346 -9.31 -0.66 3.18
N LYS A 347 -10.11 -1.22 4.08
CA LYS A 347 -11.42 -0.66 4.44
C LYS A 347 -11.26 0.24 5.66
N THR A 348 -11.88 1.41 5.58
CA THR A 348 -11.76 2.49 6.57
C THR A 348 -13.11 3.16 6.83
N HIS A 349 -13.18 3.85 7.97
CA HIS A 349 -14.25 4.78 8.32
C HIS A 349 -13.60 6.13 8.62
N ALA A 350 -13.64 7.02 7.63
CA ALA A 350 -12.87 8.26 7.62
C ALA A 350 -11.38 8.01 7.89
N ALA A 351 -10.86 8.50 9.00
CA ALA A 351 -9.44 8.39 9.36
C ALA A 351 -9.08 7.09 10.12
N LYS A 352 -10.03 6.16 10.30
CA LYS A 352 -9.84 4.92 11.07
C LYS A 352 -9.87 3.69 10.16
N ALA A 353 -8.79 2.93 10.14
CA ALA A 353 -8.76 1.63 9.47
C ALA A 353 -9.60 0.60 10.22
N GLU A 354 -10.37 -0.21 9.48
CA GLU A 354 -11.08 -1.36 10.05
C GLU A 354 -10.33 -2.67 9.77
N VAL A 355 -9.89 -2.88 8.54
CA VAL A 355 -9.26 -4.13 8.12
C VAL A 355 -8.54 -3.99 6.78
N MET A 356 -7.39 -4.66 6.66
CA MET A 356 -6.80 -4.99 5.37
C MET A 356 -7.46 -6.25 4.80
N GLU A 357 -8.08 -6.11 3.65
CA GLU A 357 -8.79 -7.15 2.93
C GLU A 357 -7.89 -7.74 1.84
N VAL A 358 -7.81 -9.06 1.76
CA VAL A 358 -7.23 -9.80 0.64
C VAL A 358 -8.30 -10.73 0.07
N GLY A 359 -8.41 -10.80 -1.24
CA GLY A 359 -9.50 -11.56 -1.87
C GLY A 359 -9.23 -11.96 -3.30
N ILE A 360 -10.21 -12.66 -3.83
CA ILE A 360 -10.30 -13.11 -5.21
C ILE A 360 -11.68 -12.77 -5.76
N GLY A 361 -11.73 -12.53 -7.06
CA GLY A 361 -12.95 -12.13 -7.74
C GLY A 361 -13.02 -12.62 -9.17
N ILE A 362 -14.25 -12.63 -9.65
CA ILE A 362 -14.58 -12.87 -11.06
C ILE A 362 -15.28 -11.64 -11.63
N ARG A 363 -14.99 -11.33 -12.90
CA ARG A 363 -15.53 -10.22 -13.69
C ARG A 363 -16.06 -10.76 -15.01
N LEU A 364 -17.38 -10.94 -15.09
CA LEU A 364 -18.11 -11.55 -16.20
C LEU A 364 -18.60 -10.49 -17.19
#